data_AF-A0A935K0L3-F1
#
_entry.id   AF-A0A935K0L3-F1
#
_cell.length_a   1.000
_cell.length_b   1.000
_cell.length_c   1.000
_cell.angle_alpha   90.00
_cell.angle_beta   90.00
_cell.angle_gamma   90.00
#
_symmetry.space_group_name_H-M   'P 1'
#
loop_
_entity.id
_entity.type
_entity.pdbx_description
1 polymer ?
#
loop_
_entity_poly.entity_id
_entity_poly.type
_entity_poly.pdbx_seq_one_letter_code
_entity_poly.pdbx_strand_id
1 'polypeptide(L)'
;MPEVTPIEAPITVHDESADPVSSLSSKRISKNLDFYQWLEELHSGPKTVKRQKTATESKLPLKTETSPASETRKVIESSLTLKEEVISETLAKLLARQGHKLEAIAMYEKLMLKFPEKGSTFATAIEILKT
;
A
#
# COMPACT_ATOMS: atom_id res chain seq x y z
N MET A 1 2.85 -37.11 -56.85
CA MET A 1 2.65 -35.66 -56.60
C MET A 1 3.60 -35.25 -55.49
N PRO A 2 4.55 -34.34 -55.73
CA PRO A 2 5.29 -33.70 -54.65
C PRO A 2 5.02 -32.20 -54.62
N GLU A 3 4.55 -31.67 -53.49
CA GLU A 3 5.13 -30.46 -52.92
C GLU A 3 4.70 -30.32 -51.45
N VAL A 4 5.71 -30.38 -50.58
CA VAL A 4 5.61 -30.03 -49.17
C VAL A 4 6.08 -28.59 -49.06
N THR A 5 5.24 -27.69 -48.56
CA THR A 5 5.67 -26.36 -48.13
C THR A 5 5.15 -26.10 -46.71
N PRO A 6 6.05 -25.97 -45.72
CA PRO A 6 5.72 -25.41 -44.42
C PRO A 6 5.57 -23.89 -44.52
N ILE A 7 4.43 -23.35 -44.10
CA ILE A 7 4.24 -21.90 -43.98
C ILE A 7 4.72 -21.50 -42.57
N GLU A 8 5.98 -21.08 -42.47
CA GLU A 8 6.47 -20.29 -41.34
C GLU A 8 5.90 -18.87 -41.49
N ALA A 9 5.09 -18.43 -40.52
CA ALA A 9 4.70 -17.04 -40.40
C ALA A 9 5.87 -16.23 -39.82
N PRO A 10 6.25 -15.08 -40.41
CA PRO A 10 7.33 -14.26 -39.88
C PRO A 10 6.92 -13.65 -38.53
N ILE A 11 7.73 -13.92 -37.51
CA ILE A 11 7.69 -13.21 -36.23
C ILE A 11 8.10 -11.76 -36.52
N THR A 12 7.12 -10.86 -36.60
CA THR A 12 7.38 -9.43 -36.62
C THR A 12 7.95 -9.02 -35.27
N VAL A 13 9.26 -8.81 -35.25
CA VAL A 13 9.99 -8.15 -34.18
C VAL A 13 9.64 -6.67 -34.26
N HIS A 14 8.79 -6.18 -33.35
CA HIS A 14 8.68 -4.75 -33.08
C HIS A 14 9.60 -4.42 -31.91
N ASP A 15 10.81 -4.04 -32.29
CA ASP A 15 11.80 -3.32 -31.47
C ASP A 15 11.50 -1.81 -31.52
N GLU A 16 11.85 -1.13 -30.43
CA GLU A 16 12.09 0.32 -30.34
C GLU A 16 10.93 1.30 -30.62
N SER A 17 10.33 1.85 -29.56
CA SER A 17 10.46 3.29 -29.26
C SER A 17 9.70 3.65 -27.99
N ALA A 18 10.43 4.24 -27.05
CA ALA A 18 9.88 4.99 -25.93
C ALA A 18 8.96 6.11 -26.43
N ASP A 19 7.80 6.29 -25.79
CA ASP A 19 7.33 7.57 -25.24
C ASP A 19 6.01 7.40 -24.45
N PRO A 20 5.75 8.25 -23.44
CA PRO A 20 4.77 8.01 -22.39
C PRO A 20 3.34 8.35 -22.83
N VAL A 21 2.41 7.41 -22.63
CA VAL A 21 0.98 7.67 -22.81
C VAL A 21 0.46 8.49 -21.62
N SER A 22 0.68 9.80 -21.71
CA SER A 22 -0.03 10.80 -20.94
C SER A 22 -1.25 11.29 -21.72
N SER A 23 -2.34 11.50 -20.96
CA SER A 23 -3.49 12.37 -21.26
C SER A 23 -4.65 11.82 -22.11
N LEU A 24 -5.76 11.49 -21.42
CA LEU A 24 -7.08 12.08 -21.70
C LEU A 24 -7.91 12.24 -20.38
N SER A 25 -8.10 13.50 -20.00
CA SER A 25 -8.92 14.07 -18.91
C SER A 25 -10.43 13.92 -19.23
N SER A 26 -11.45 13.93 -18.35
CA SER A 26 -11.69 14.66 -17.11
C SER A 26 -13.03 14.24 -16.47
N LYS A 27 -13.10 14.05 -15.14
CA LYS A 27 -14.32 14.41 -14.37
C LYS A 27 -13.98 14.64 -12.88
N ARG A 28 -13.99 15.94 -12.50
CA ARG A 28 -13.94 16.51 -11.13
C ARG A 28 -13.28 15.65 -10.04
N ILE A 29 -11.95 15.70 -9.95
CA ILE A 29 -11.22 15.35 -8.73
C ILE A 29 -11.39 16.51 -7.74
N SER A 30 -11.97 16.20 -6.58
CA SER A 30 -12.13 17.10 -5.46
C SER A 30 -10.80 17.68 -4.97
N LYS A 31 -10.84 18.97 -4.65
CA LYS A 31 -9.83 19.90 -4.09
C LYS A 31 -9.09 19.48 -2.79
N ASN A 32 -8.78 18.20 -2.61
CA ASN A 32 -7.85 17.74 -1.58
C ASN A 32 -6.66 17.07 -2.28
N LEU A 33 -5.46 17.54 -1.94
CA LEU A 33 -4.13 17.10 -2.39
C LEU A 33 -4.08 15.62 -2.80
N ASP A 34 -3.59 15.40 -4.02
CA ASP A 34 -3.40 14.08 -4.62
C ASP A 34 -2.17 13.38 -4.02
N PHE A 35 -2.24 12.06 -3.90
CA PHE A 35 -1.22 11.21 -3.29
C PHE A 35 0.17 11.41 -3.93
N TYR A 36 0.22 11.66 -5.23
CA TYR A 36 1.47 11.91 -5.96
C TYR A 36 2.15 13.23 -5.57
N GLN A 37 1.35 14.27 -5.29
CA GLN A 37 1.88 15.56 -4.84
C GLN A 37 2.52 15.43 -3.45
N TRP A 38 1.96 14.56 -2.60
CA TRP A 38 2.54 14.24 -1.30
C TRP A 38 3.80 13.36 -1.41
N LEU A 39 3.83 12.36 -2.30
CA LEU A 39 5.01 11.54 -2.54
C LEU A 39 6.22 12.33 -3.05
N GLU A 40 5.97 13.34 -3.90
CA GLU A 40 7.02 14.20 -4.44
C GLU A 40 7.65 15.09 -3.36
N GLU A 41 6.88 15.45 -2.33
CA GLU A 41 7.38 16.16 -1.15
C GLU A 41 8.30 15.27 -0.29
N LEU A 42 8.11 13.95 -0.25
CA LEU A 42 8.97 13.03 0.52
C LEU A 42 10.38 12.89 -0.04
N HIS A 43 10.52 12.89 -1.37
CA HIS A 43 11.83 12.84 -2.02
C HIS A 43 12.54 14.20 -2.07
N SER A 44 11.79 15.29 -1.87
CA SER A 44 12.32 16.66 -1.94
C SER A 44 13.14 17.09 -0.71
N GLY A 45 13.32 16.23 0.30
CA GLY A 45 14.00 16.57 1.55
C GLY A 45 13.23 17.62 2.36
N PRO A 46 13.63 17.92 3.61
CA PRO A 46 12.91 18.85 4.46
C PRO A 46 12.97 20.27 3.87
N LYS A 47 11.93 20.68 3.14
CA LYS A 47 11.69 22.10 2.87
C LYS A 47 11.43 22.76 4.22
N THR A 48 12.19 23.80 4.53
CA THR A 48 12.06 24.57 5.76
C THR A 48 10.67 25.19 5.85
N VAL A 49 9.74 24.49 6.50
CA VAL A 49 8.40 25.02 6.78
C VAL A 49 8.60 26.21 7.72
N LYS A 50 8.37 27.43 7.21
CA LYS A 50 8.29 28.62 8.06
C LYS A 50 7.16 28.39 9.06
N ARG A 51 7.56 28.21 10.32
CA ARG A 51 6.70 28.09 11.50
C ARG A 51 5.68 29.23 11.51
N GLN A 52 4.45 28.96 11.07
CA GLN A 52 3.33 29.85 11.33
C GLN A 52 3.10 29.89 12.84
N LYS A 53 3.50 31.00 13.46
CA LYS A 53 3.08 31.35 14.81
C LYS A 53 1.57 31.62 14.76
N THR A 54 0.75 30.63 15.05
CA THR A 54 -0.62 30.88 15.53
C THR A 54 -0.53 31.03 17.03
N ALA A 55 -0.55 32.29 17.49
CA ALA A 55 -0.84 32.61 18.87
C ALA A 55 -2.32 32.24 19.11
N THR A 56 -2.55 31.17 19.87
CA THR A 56 -3.82 30.96 20.54
C THR A 56 -3.52 30.86 22.02
N GLU A 57 -3.80 31.97 22.67
CA GLU A 57 -3.64 32.21 24.09
C GLU A 57 -4.53 31.26 24.89
N SER A 58 -3.98 30.82 26.00
CA SER A 58 -4.48 29.86 26.96
C SER A 58 -5.91 30.10 27.46
N LYS A 59 -6.70 29.01 27.53
CA LYS A 59 -7.60 28.78 28.66
C LYS A 59 -7.71 27.29 28.95
N LEU A 60 -6.85 26.82 29.87
CA LEU A 60 -6.97 25.53 30.54
C LEU A 60 -8.04 25.64 31.64
N PRO A 61 -9.13 24.85 31.63
CA PRO A 61 -9.81 24.50 32.87
C PRO A 61 -9.03 23.40 33.58
N LEU A 62 -8.50 23.77 34.75
CA LEU A 62 -7.83 22.92 35.72
C LEU A 62 -8.86 22.01 36.44
N LYS A 63 -8.41 20.78 36.77
CA LYS A 63 -8.99 19.67 37.56
C LYS A 63 -9.34 18.47 36.66
N THR A 64 -8.63 17.34 36.72
CA THR A 64 -8.24 16.56 37.91
C THR A 64 -6.89 15.81 37.76
N GLU A 65 -6.01 15.98 38.73
CA GLU A 65 -5.02 15.01 39.26
C GLU A 65 -4.56 13.85 38.35
N THR A 66 -3.76 14.12 37.31
CA THR A 66 -2.79 13.13 36.79
C THR A 66 -1.56 13.88 36.27
N SER A 67 -0.39 13.49 36.76
CA SER A 67 0.90 14.08 36.40
C SER A 67 1.17 13.96 34.89
N PRO A 68 1.82 14.95 34.23
CA PRO A 68 2.22 14.83 32.82
C PRO A 68 3.10 13.59 32.54
N ALA A 69 3.71 13.01 33.59
CA ALA A 69 4.44 11.75 33.50
C ALA A 69 3.55 10.53 33.20
N SER A 70 2.27 10.51 33.62
CA SER A 70 1.39 9.35 33.38
C SER A 70 0.90 9.27 31.94
N GLU A 71 0.56 10.40 31.32
CA GLU A 71 0.13 10.44 29.92
C GLU A 71 1.30 10.04 28.99
N THR A 72 2.49 10.58 29.27
CA THR A 72 3.71 10.25 28.52
C THR A 72 4.05 8.76 28.62
N ARG A 73 3.92 8.16 29.82
CA ARG A 73 4.12 6.72 30.03
C ARG A 73 3.13 5.87 29.24
N LYS A 74 1.85 6.24 29.24
CA LYS A 74 0.80 5.52 28.51
C LYS A 74 1.02 5.54 26.99
N VAL A 75 1.48 6.68 26.45
CA VAL A 75 1.84 6.79 25.02
C VAL A 75 3.07 5.93 24.70
N ILE A 76 4.09 5.92 25.56
CA ILE A 76 5.26 5.06 25.40
C ILE A 76 4.85 3.59 25.41
N GLU A 77 4.06 3.15 26.39
CA GLU A 77 3.56 1.78 26.50
C GLU A 77 2.74 1.37 25.27
N SER A 78 1.85 2.24 24.78
CA SER A 78 1.06 1.97 23.57
C SER A 78 1.89 1.95 22.26
N SER A 79 3.07 2.57 22.26
CA SER A 79 4.01 2.53 21.14
C SER A 79 4.88 1.28 21.18
N LEU A 80 5.13 0.73 22.37
CA LEU A 80 5.85 -0.52 22.58
C LEU A 80 4.97 -1.75 22.35
N THR A 81 3.65 -1.63 22.46
CA THR A 81 2.72 -2.70 22.09
C THR A 81 2.75 -2.96 20.58
N LEU A 82 2.98 -4.22 20.21
CA LEU A 82 2.92 -4.72 18.83
C LEU A 82 1.59 -4.31 18.21
N LYS A 83 1.64 -3.39 17.24
CA LYS A 83 0.46 -2.99 16.47
C LYS A 83 -0.03 -4.18 15.66
N GLU A 84 -1.34 -4.26 15.51
CA GLU A 84 -1.98 -5.26 14.66
C GLU A 84 -1.31 -5.24 13.28
N GLU A 85 -0.84 -6.40 12.84
CA GLU A 85 -0.10 -6.54 11.60
C GLU A 85 -0.99 -6.13 10.43
N VAL A 86 -0.46 -5.28 9.55
CA VAL A 86 -1.22 -4.77 8.40
C VAL A 86 -1.43 -5.92 7.41
N ILE A 87 -2.63 -6.48 7.42
CA ILE A 87 -3.03 -7.58 6.53
C ILE A 87 -4.07 -7.08 5.52
N SER A 88 -3.83 -7.34 4.24
CA SER A 88 -4.81 -7.06 3.18
C SER A 88 -4.65 -8.04 2.02
N GLU A 89 -5.74 -8.31 1.32
CA GLU A 89 -5.76 -9.21 0.17
C GLU A 89 -4.84 -8.73 -0.95
N THR A 90 -4.86 -7.43 -1.24
CA THR A 90 -4.01 -6.80 -2.26
C THR A 90 -2.52 -6.93 -1.92
N LEU A 91 -2.16 -6.77 -0.64
CA LEU A 91 -0.77 -6.94 -0.19
C LEU A 91 -0.32 -8.40 -0.32
N ALA A 92 -1.15 -9.36 0.11
CA ALA A 92 -0.85 -10.78 -0.06
C ALA A 92 -0.65 -11.15 -1.54
N LYS A 93 -1.52 -10.64 -2.42
CA LYS A 93 -1.40 -10.82 -3.87
C LYS A 93 -0.14 -10.17 -4.44
N LEU A 94 0.25 -9.00 -3.95
CA LEU A 94 1.48 -8.32 -4.37
C LEU A 94 2.71 -9.14 -3.97
N LEU A 95 2.78 -9.62 -2.72
CA LEU A 95 3.88 -10.46 -2.24
C LEU A 95 3.99 -11.76 -3.03
N ALA A 96 2.87 -12.41 -3.33
CA ALA A 96 2.81 -13.58 -4.20
C ALA A 96 3.46 -13.31 -5.57
N ARG A 97 3.14 -12.16 -6.20
CA ARG A 97 3.71 -11.76 -7.49
C ARG A 97 5.20 -11.43 -7.42
N GLN A 98 5.67 -10.95 -6.27
CA GLN A 98 7.08 -10.66 -6.02
C GLN A 98 7.89 -11.93 -5.67
N GLY A 99 7.24 -13.08 -5.49
CA GLY A 99 7.89 -14.35 -5.13
C GLY A 99 7.97 -14.61 -3.63
N HIS A 100 7.47 -13.71 -2.78
CA HIS A 100 7.38 -13.89 -1.31
C HIS A 100 6.21 -14.82 -0.94
N LYS A 101 6.27 -16.07 -1.41
CA LYS A 101 5.18 -17.06 -1.27
C LYS A 101 4.82 -17.35 0.19
N LEU A 102 5.81 -17.52 1.06
CA LEU A 102 5.59 -17.86 2.48
C LEU A 102 4.85 -16.75 3.23
N GLU A 103 5.24 -15.50 3.02
CA GLU A 103 4.59 -14.33 3.62
C GLU A 103 3.16 -14.14 3.07
N ALA A 104 2.97 -14.36 1.77
CA ALA A 104 1.64 -14.33 1.16
C ALA A 104 0.71 -15.39 1.77
N ILE A 105 1.19 -16.62 1.96
CA ILE A 105 0.43 -17.72 2.59
C ILE A 105 0.03 -17.33 4.01
N ALA A 106 0.99 -16.88 4.83
CA ALA A 106 0.71 -16.48 6.21
C ALA A 106 -0.32 -15.35 6.32
N MET A 107 -0.31 -14.40 5.37
CA MET A 107 -1.36 -13.37 5.29
C MET A 107 -2.72 -13.94 4.91
N TYR A 108 -2.80 -14.82 3.90
CA TYR A 108 -4.06 -15.44 3.52
C TYR A 108 -4.67 -16.25 4.66
N GLU A 109 -3.85 -16.97 5.44
CA GLU A 109 -4.31 -17.67 6.64
C GLU A 109 -4.91 -16.71 7.68
N LYS A 110 -4.26 -15.59 7.96
CA LYS A 110 -4.81 -14.54 8.85
C LYS A 110 -6.10 -13.95 8.30
N LEU A 111 -6.19 -13.74 6.99
CA LEU A 111 -7.39 -13.24 6.32
C LEU A 111 -8.55 -14.24 6.40
N MET A 112 -8.30 -15.55 6.36
CA MET A 112 -9.34 -16.57 6.58
C MET A 112 -9.94 -16.48 7.99
N LEU A 113 -9.12 -16.23 9.01
CA LEU A 113 -9.59 -16.06 10.39
C LEU A 113 -10.40 -14.77 10.57
N LYS A 114 -10.04 -13.70 9.87
CA LYS A 114 -10.73 -12.40 9.94
C LYS A 114 -11.99 -12.34 9.07
N PHE A 115 -11.99 -13.02 7.92
CA PHE A 115 -13.05 -12.95 6.90
C PHE A 115 -13.46 -14.36 6.46
N PRO A 116 -14.19 -15.12 7.29
CA PRO A 116 -14.54 -16.51 7.01
C PRO A 116 -15.41 -16.68 5.76
N GLU A 117 -16.21 -15.67 5.39
CA GLU A 117 -17.04 -15.67 4.17
C GLU A 117 -16.21 -15.81 2.89
N LYS A 118 -14.99 -15.27 2.90
CA LYS A 118 -14.03 -15.35 1.79
C LYS A 118 -13.02 -16.48 1.95
N GLY A 119 -13.23 -17.37 2.92
CA GLY A 119 -12.30 -18.46 3.24
C GLY A 119 -11.95 -19.34 2.03
N SER A 120 -12.94 -19.70 1.21
CA SER A 120 -12.74 -20.50 0.00
C SER A 120 -11.78 -19.84 -0.99
N THR A 121 -11.95 -18.52 -1.24
CA THR A 121 -11.08 -17.79 -2.17
C THR A 121 -9.62 -17.74 -1.69
N PHE A 122 -9.42 -17.58 -0.39
CA PHE A 122 -8.08 -17.56 0.19
C PHE A 122 -7.44 -18.96 0.19
N ALA A 123 -8.23 -20.01 0.44
CA ALA A 123 -7.75 -21.39 0.35
C ALA A 123 -7.24 -21.73 -1.07
N THR A 124 -8.00 -21.37 -2.12
CA THR A 124 -7.54 -21.53 -3.50
C THR A 124 -6.26 -20.76 -3.78
N ALA A 125 -6.13 -19.53 -3.26
CA ALA A 125 -4.90 -18.75 -3.42
C ALA A 125 -3.68 -19.41 -2.76
N ILE A 126 -3.86 -20.00 -1.57
CA ILE A 126 -2.81 -20.74 -0.86
C ILE A 126 -2.40 -21.99 -1.65
N GLU A 127 -3.37 -22.75 -2.17
CA GLU A 127 -3.09 -23.94 -2.98
C GLU A 127 -2.24 -23.59 -4.20
N ILE A 128 -2.61 -22.54 -4.94
CA ILE A 128 -1.85 -22.05 -6.11
C ILE A 128 -0.41 -21.70 -5.73
N LEU A 129 -0.19 -21.06 -4.57
CA LEU A 129 1.14 -20.64 -4.15
C LEU A 129 2.04 -21.80 -3.71
N LYS A 130 1.44 -22.87 -3.19
CA LYS A 130 2.15 -24.07 -2.74
C LYS A 130 2.60 -24.97 -3.90
N THR A 131 1.95 -24.87 -5.06
CA THR A 131 2.41 -25.43 -6.33
C THR A 131 3.72 -24.80 -6.81
#